data_AF-A0A4Q5S7M6-F1
#
_entry.id   AF-A0A4Q5S7M6-F1
#
_cell.length_a   1.000
_cell.length_b   1.000
_cell.length_c   1.000
_cell.angle_alpha   90.00
_cell.angle_beta   90.00
_cell.angle_gamma   90.00
#
_symmetry.space_group_name_H-M   'P 1'
#
loop_
_entity.id
_entity.type
_entity.pdbx_description
1 polymer ?
#
loop_
_entity_poly.entity_id
_entity_poly.type
_entity_poly.pdbx_seq_one_letter_code
_entity_poly.pdbx_strand_id
1 'polypeptide(L)'
;MNFIKPQAFKHLVLLLIVFIISACKQPQPAGTYQNDAIPADQKAEFHQLNKQLFDLLKAEKVDEAKNMLSKELLEDNIANRKLELVGLQAKAGDYRILDEYYLVAKTDAPGSLVISSAAKGDDAYTLNYNQSNTKENYIAFLVAPKDAASQRLITAIYGKYNYGWKLNKLDVDLYALNGKSAPQLYKQAKVAYDKKFWVDAANDMTMAMRCFHPSGQWQYTNENTMNQFYYKTLQQAGSKISFPFIISGVATQPKVFRLATEDTPDGTFPLVEYVSKISMSDTTALKKENTAIKTVIGKVIPGIDQDQKRVLYTAYSAVPRKKVYPQKYGFGR
;
A
#
# COMPACT_ATOMS: atom_id res chain seq x y z
N MET A 1 -69.20 25.89 -17.05
CA MET A 1 -68.35 25.30 -16.00
C MET A 1 -68.01 23.87 -16.43
N ASN A 2 -66.82 23.63 -16.98
CA ASN A 2 -66.41 22.29 -17.40
C ASN A 2 -65.68 21.60 -16.26
N PHE A 3 -66.28 20.55 -15.73
CA PHE A 3 -65.70 19.70 -14.69
C PHE A 3 -64.53 18.89 -15.28
N ILE A 4 -63.35 19.08 -14.72
CA ILE A 4 -62.16 18.28 -15.02
C ILE A 4 -62.44 16.84 -14.57
N LYS A 5 -62.26 15.87 -15.48
CA LYS A 5 -62.49 14.44 -15.20
C LYS A 5 -61.55 13.93 -14.08
N PRO A 6 -62.04 13.12 -13.13
CA PRO A 6 -61.28 12.66 -11.95
C PRO A 6 -60.04 11.79 -12.28
N GLN A 7 -59.93 11.23 -13.49
CA GLN A 7 -58.74 10.52 -13.96
C GLN A 7 -57.58 11.46 -14.32
N ALA A 8 -57.86 12.67 -14.81
CA ALA A 8 -56.81 13.65 -15.14
C ALA A 8 -56.13 14.19 -13.87
N PHE A 9 -56.86 14.29 -12.77
CA PHE A 9 -56.34 14.74 -11.48
C PHE A 9 -55.34 13.73 -10.86
N LYS A 10 -55.59 12.43 -11.01
CA LYS A 10 -54.67 11.37 -10.53
C LYS A 10 -53.34 11.35 -11.27
N HIS A 11 -53.35 11.57 -12.58
CA HIS A 11 -52.11 11.67 -13.37
C HIS A 11 -51.36 12.97 -13.10
N LEU A 12 -52.07 14.07 -12.83
CA LEU A 12 -51.46 15.36 -12.46
C LEU A 12 -50.75 15.29 -11.10
N VAL A 13 -51.35 14.62 -10.10
CA VAL A 13 -50.74 14.41 -8.77
C VAL A 13 -49.50 13.50 -8.86
N LEU A 14 -49.53 12.46 -9.70
CA LEU A 14 -48.36 11.59 -9.92
C LEU A 14 -47.20 12.35 -10.60
N LEU A 15 -47.50 13.25 -11.55
CA LEU A 15 -46.51 14.13 -12.19
C LEU A 15 -45.95 15.19 -11.22
N LEU A 16 -46.78 15.73 -10.32
CA LEU A 16 -46.33 16.68 -9.29
C LEU A 16 -45.37 16.03 -8.28
N ILE A 17 -45.59 14.77 -7.91
CA ILE A 17 -44.72 14.02 -6.99
C ILE A 17 -43.35 13.74 -7.64
N VAL A 18 -43.28 13.47 -8.95
CA VAL A 18 -42.00 13.28 -9.67
C VAL A 18 -41.19 14.58 -9.77
N PHE A 19 -41.85 15.75 -9.83
CA PHE A 19 -41.18 17.05 -9.84
C PHE A 19 -40.64 17.47 -8.45
N ILE A 20 -41.29 17.07 -7.35
CA ILE A 20 -40.84 17.43 -5.99
C ILE A 20 -39.60 16.62 -5.57
N ILE A 21 -39.43 15.39 -6.09
CA ILE A 21 -38.24 14.56 -5.81
C ILE A 21 -37.07 14.92 -6.75
N SER A 22 -37.35 15.64 -7.84
CA SER A 22 -36.35 16.32 -8.66
C SER A 22 -35.99 17.67 -8.07
N ALA A 23 -35.84 17.76 -6.75
CA ALA A 23 -35.15 18.88 -6.12
C ALA A 23 -33.77 18.95 -6.81
N CYS A 24 -33.61 19.92 -7.71
CA CYS A 24 -32.38 20.16 -8.43
C CYS A 24 -31.26 20.19 -7.41
N LYS A 25 -30.41 19.15 -7.39
CA LYS A 25 -29.15 19.22 -6.67
C LYS A 25 -28.47 20.49 -7.16
N GLN A 26 -28.35 21.48 -6.28
CA GLN A 26 -27.65 22.69 -6.66
C GLN A 26 -26.25 22.29 -7.09
N PRO A 27 -25.74 22.84 -8.22
CA PRO A 27 -24.41 22.53 -8.67
C PRO A 27 -23.43 22.80 -7.54
N GLN A 28 -22.59 21.81 -7.21
CA GLN A 28 -21.60 22.02 -6.18
C GLN A 28 -20.69 23.18 -6.60
N PRO A 29 -20.43 24.18 -5.73
CA PRO A 29 -19.49 25.24 -6.05
C PRO A 29 -18.10 24.67 -6.37
N ALA A 30 -17.39 25.34 -7.26
CA ALA A 30 -16.02 24.95 -7.56
C ALA A 30 -15.14 25.01 -6.31
N GLY A 31 -14.32 23.97 -6.11
CA GLY A 31 -13.48 23.83 -4.92
C GLY A 31 -12.89 22.43 -4.76
N THR A 32 -12.07 22.29 -3.72
CA THR A 32 -11.53 21.02 -3.25
C THR A 32 -12.13 20.72 -1.90
N TYR A 33 -12.94 19.66 -1.84
CA TYR A 33 -13.60 19.20 -0.63
C TYR A 33 -12.91 17.94 -0.16
N GLN A 34 -12.48 17.90 1.10
CA GLN A 34 -11.74 16.76 1.66
C GLN A 34 -12.54 16.13 2.81
N ASN A 35 -12.60 14.80 2.85
CA ASN A 35 -13.17 14.01 3.93
C ASN A 35 -14.59 14.47 4.34
N ASP A 36 -14.74 15.10 5.51
CA ASP A 36 -16.04 15.55 6.03
C ASP A 36 -16.54 16.85 5.40
N ALA A 37 -15.69 17.56 4.65
CA ALA A 37 -16.11 18.69 3.84
C ALA A 37 -16.83 18.26 2.55
N ILE A 38 -16.80 16.96 2.20
CA ILE A 38 -17.54 16.43 1.04
C ILE A 38 -19.03 16.39 1.41
N PRO A 39 -19.93 16.94 0.57
CA PRO A 39 -21.38 16.87 0.80
C PRO A 39 -21.85 15.44 1.03
N ALA A 40 -22.72 15.24 2.02
CA ALA A 40 -23.10 13.90 2.49
C ALA A 40 -23.74 13.01 1.40
N ASP A 41 -24.53 13.61 0.51
CA ASP A 41 -25.17 12.88 -0.61
C ASP A 41 -24.14 12.44 -1.66
N GLN A 42 -23.15 13.28 -1.96
CA GLN A 42 -22.04 12.96 -2.85
C GLN A 42 -21.13 11.90 -2.23
N LYS A 43 -20.79 12.06 -0.94
CA LYS A 43 -19.99 11.09 -0.18
C LYS A 43 -20.63 9.70 -0.19
N ALA A 44 -21.95 9.62 -0.02
CA ALA A 44 -22.68 8.35 -0.12
C ALA A 44 -22.60 7.71 -1.51
N GLU A 45 -22.78 8.49 -2.59
CA GLU A 45 -22.63 8.00 -3.97
C GLU A 45 -21.20 7.48 -4.21
N PHE A 46 -20.19 8.21 -3.77
CA PHE A 46 -18.79 7.84 -3.90
C PHE A 46 -18.41 6.57 -3.14
N HIS A 47 -18.89 6.44 -1.90
CA HIS A 47 -18.65 5.23 -1.11
C HIS A 47 -19.33 4.02 -1.75
N GLN A 48 -20.50 4.21 -2.36
CA GLN A 48 -21.16 3.15 -3.11
C GLN A 48 -20.35 2.72 -4.35
N LEU A 49 -19.70 3.65 -5.07
CA LEU A 49 -18.80 3.32 -6.16
C LEU A 49 -17.61 2.47 -5.67
N ASN A 50 -16.94 2.88 -4.58
CA ASN A 50 -15.82 2.12 -4.01
C ASN A 50 -16.27 0.72 -3.58
N LYS A 51 -17.43 0.62 -2.92
CA LYS A 51 -18.02 -0.65 -2.48
C LYS A 51 -18.33 -1.55 -3.67
N GLN A 52 -18.97 -1.03 -4.71
CA GLN A 52 -19.29 -1.79 -5.91
C GLN A 52 -18.02 -2.34 -6.59
N LEU A 53 -16.97 -1.54 -6.72
CA LEU A 53 -15.68 -1.97 -7.27
C LEU A 53 -15.13 -3.16 -6.48
N PHE A 54 -15.07 -3.04 -5.15
CA PHE A 54 -14.56 -4.08 -4.28
C PHE A 54 -15.42 -5.36 -4.33
N ASP A 55 -16.74 -5.22 -4.27
CA ASP A 55 -17.67 -6.37 -4.29
C ASP A 55 -17.53 -7.16 -5.60
N LEU A 56 -17.46 -6.48 -6.74
CA LEU A 56 -17.29 -7.12 -8.05
C LEU A 56 -15.96 -7.87 -8.13
N LEU A 57 -14.86 -7.23 -7.70
CA LEU A 57 -13.53 -7.84 -7.77
C LEU A 57 -13.35 -8.98 -6.75
N LYS A 58 -13.95 -8.86 -5.57
CA LYS A 58 -14.02 -9.93 -4.56
C LYS A 58 -14.77 -11.15 -5.09
N ALA A 59 -15.84 -10.92 -5.86
CA ALA A 59 -16.64 -11.96 -6.52
C ALA A 59 -16.07 -12.44 -7.87
N GLU A 60 -14.84 -12.06 -8.23
CA GLU A 60 -14.18 -12.42 -9.49
C GLU A 60 -14.92 -11.95 -10.77
N LYS A 61 -15.82 -10.98 -10.63
CA LYS A 61 -16.61 -10.39 -11.74
C LYS A 61 -15.82 -9.28 -12.43
N VAL A 62 -14.63 -9.60 -12.94
CA VAL A 62 -13.71 -8.61 -13.54
C VAL A 62 -14.33 -7.90 -14.74
N ASP A 63 -15.07 -8.62 -15.59
CA ASP A 63 -15.72 -8.00 -16.76
C ASP A 63 -16.85 -7.03 -16.37
N GLU A 64 -17.56 -7.30 -15.26
CA GLU A 64 -18.53 -6.35 -14.72
C GLU A 64 -17.82 -5.12 -14.12
N ALA A 65 -16.68 -5.31 -13.46
CA ALA A 65 -15.87 -4.22 -12.91
C ALA A 65 -15.30 -3.30 -14.02
N LYS A 66 -15.03 -3.84 -15.21
CA LYS A 66 -14.62 -3.02 -16.38
C LYS A 66 -15.66 -1.98 -16.78
N ASN A 67 -16.95 -2.21 -16.50
CA ASN A 67 -17.99 -1.21 -16.75
C ASN A 67 -17.84 0.05 -15.87
N MET A 68 -17.03 -0.02 -14.81
CA MET A 68 -16.71 1.13 -13.96
C MET A 68 -15.52 1.94 -14.48
N LEU A 69 -14.75 1.41 -15.44
CA LEU A 69 -13.61 2.10 -16.02
C LEU A 69 -14.05 3.14 -17.06
N SER A 70 -13.29 4.22 -17.19
CA SER A 70 -13.39 5.16 -18.30
C SER A 70 -12.92 4.50 -19.60
N LYS A 71 -13.29 5.07 -20.74
CA LYS A 71 -12.83 4.59 -22.05
C LYS A 71 -11.30 4.61 -22.14
N GLU A 72 -10.70 5.70 -21.67
CA GLU A 72 -9.25 5.89 -21.67
C GLU A 72 -8.54 4.84 -20.81
N LEU A 73 -9.09 4.51 -19.63
CA LEU A 73 -8.51 3.47 -18.77
C LEU A 73 -8.75 2.06 -19.31
N LEU A 74 -9.82 1.82 -20.09
CA LEU A 74 -10.04 0.52 -20.75
C LEU A 74 -9.01 0.23 -21.86
N GLU A 75 -8.52 1.29 -22.51
CA GLU A 75 -7.51 1.19 -23.57
C GLU A 75 -6.09 1.00 -23.01
N ASP A 76 -5.89 1.22 -21.70
CA ASP A 76 -4.62 1.01 -21.01
C ASP A 76 -4.29 -0.49 -20.89
N ASN A 77 -3.13 -0.90 -21.40
CA ASN A 77 -2.69 -2.30 -21.41
C ASN A 77 -2.45 -2.87 -20.01
N ILE A 78 -2.30 -2.02 -18.97
CA ILE A 78 -2.14 -2.47 -17.58
C ILE A 78 -3.43 -2.46 -16.76
N ALA A 79 -4.58 -2.04 -17.32
CA ALA A 79 -5.84 -1.96 -16.59
C ALA A 79 -6.29 -3.29 -16.00
N ASN A 80 -6.21 -4.38 -16.78
CA ASN A 80 -6.54 -5.73 -16.30
C ASN A 80 -5.65 -6.15 -15.12
N ARG A 81 -4.35 -5.85 -15.20
CA ARG A 81 -3.40 -6.16 -14.13
C ARG A 81 -3.73 -5.37 -12.85
N LYS A 82 -4.15 -4.12 -12.99
CA LYS A 82 -4.58 -3.28 -11.85
C LYS A 82 -5.84 -3.83 -11.19
N LEU A 83 -6.86 -4.20 -11.97
CA LEU A 83 -8.07 -4.84 -11.46
C LEU A 83 -7.75 -6.16 -10.74
N GLU A 84 -6.86 -6.99 -11.31
CA GLU A 84 -6.41 -8.23 -10.68
C GLU A 84 -5.75 -7.97 -9.32
N LEU A 85 -4.79 -7.03 -9.26
CA LEU A 85 -4.08 -6.69 -8.03
C LEU A 85 -5.01 -6.14 -6.94
N VAL A 86 -5.97 -5.30 -7.32
CA VAL A 86 -7.01 -4.80 -6.40
C VAL A 86 -7.93 -5.93 -5.95
N GLY A 87 -8.31 -6.84 -6.86
CA GLY A 87 -9.09 -8.03 -6.54
C GLY A 87 -8.39 -8.95 -5.54
N LEU A 88 -7.07 -9.12 -5.63
CA LEU A 88 -6.29 -9.84 -4.62
C LEU A 88 -6.42 -9.21 -3.23
N GLN A 89 -6.43 -7.87 -3.14
CA GLN A 89 -6.61 -7.19 -1.85
C GLN A 89 -8.05 -7.32 -1.34
N ALA A 90 -9.05 -7.18 -2.23
CA ALA A 90 -10.46 -7.32 -1.89
C ALA A 90 -10.82 -8.73 -1.38
N LYS A 91 -10.14 -9.77 -1.89
CA LYS A 91 -10.26 -11.15 -1.38
C LYS A 91 -9.57 -11.34 -0.03
N ALA A 92 -8.46 -10.65 0.20
CA ALA A 92 -7.69 -10.76 1.45
C ALA A 92 -8.38 -10.07 2.63
N GLY A 93 -9.28 -9.11 2.40
CA GLY A 93 -10.13 -8.54 3.45
C GLY A 93 -10.85 -7.27 3.01
N ASP A 94 -11.53 -6.63 3.97
CA ASP A 94 -12.18 -5.35 3.74
C ASP A 94 -11.15 -4.20 3.68
N TYR A 95 -11.61 -3.05 3.18
CA TYR A 95 -10.83 -1.82 3.16
C TYR A 95 -11.34 -0.81 4.20
N ARG A 96 -10.50 0.20 4.46
CA ARG A 96 -10.91 1.46 5.11
C ARG A 96 -10.53 2.63 4.21
N ILE A 97 -11.32 3.71 4.22
CA ILE A 97 -10.96 4.96 3.55
C ILE A 97 -9.93 5.67 4.44
N LEU A 98 -8.75 5.97 3.89
CA LEU A 98 -7.71 6.75 4.56
C LEU A 98 -7.99 8.24 4.44
N ASP A 99 -8.14 8.69 3.21
CA ASP A 99 -8.49 10.05 2.85
C ASP A 99 -9.30 10.02 1.54
N GLU A 100 -10.14 11.02 1.36
CA GLU A 100 -10.91 11.21 0.13
C GLU A 100 -11.07 12.68 -0.23
N TYR A 101 -11.14 12.95 -1.53
CA TYR A 101 -11.21 14.28 -2.10
C TYR A 101 -12.27 14.33 -3.19
N TYR A 102 -13.12 15.34 -3.15
CA TYR A 102 -14.04 15.69 -4.23
C TYR A 102 -13.61 17.03 -4.81
N LEU A 103 -13.29 17.03 -6.10
CA LEU A 103 -12.74 18.15 -6.84
C LEU A 103 -13.79 18.64 -7.82
N VAL A 104 -14.14 19.92 -7.73
CA VAL A 104 -15.04 20.59 -8.67
C VAL A 104 -14.30 21.75 -9.30
N ALA A 105 -14.02 21.62 -10.59
CA ALA A 105 -13.29 22.62 -11.34
C ALA A 105 -14.15 23.81 -11.74
N LYS A 106 -13.50 24.98 -11.85
CA LYS A 106 -14.12 26.18 -12.42
C LYS A 106 -14.27 26.09 -13.94
N THR A 107 -13.33 25.44 -14.61
CA THR A 107 -13.26 25.28 -16.07
C THR A 107 -13.47 23.81 -16.45
N ASP A 108 -13.79 23.56 -17.72
CA ASP A 108 -14.01 22.20 -18.21
C ASP A 108 -12.70 21.43 -18.48
N ALA A 109 -11.55 22.12 -18.47
CA ALA A 109 -10.21 21.57 -18.64
C ALA A 109 -9.27 22.14 -17.57
N PRO A 110 -9.20 21.54 -16.37
CA PRO A 110 -8.75 22.28 -15.19
C PRO A 110 -7.26 22.15 -14.83
N GLY A 111 -6.46 21.51 -15.69
CA GLY A 111 -4.98 21.55 -15.63
C GLY A 111 -4.39 20.66 -14.54
N SER A 112 -3.20 20.99 -14.01
CA SER A 112 -2.61 20.25 -12.87
C SER A 112 -2.98 20.91 -11.55
N LEU A 113 -3.14 20.11 -10.49
CA LEU A 113 -3.51 20.57 -9.16
C LEU A 113 -2.62 19.92 -8.10
N VAL A 114 -2.10 20.74 -7.17
CA VAL A 114 -1.42 20.26 -5.97
C VAL A 114 -2.37 20.38 -4.78
N ILE A 115 -2.62 19.27 -4.09
CA ILE A 115 -3.49 19.23 -2.91
C ILE A 115 -2.65 18.85 -1.69
N SER A 116 -2.61 19.71 -0.68
CA SER A 116 -2.02 19.35 0.61
C SER A 116 -3.01 18.52 1.41
N SER A 117 -2.55 17.44 2.01
CA SER A 117 -3.40 16.64 2.88
C SER A 117 -3.66 17.32 4.22
N ALA A 118 -4.64 16.79 4.94
CA ALA A 118 -4.94 17.24 6.30
C ALA A 118 -4.00 16.63 7.34
N ALA A 119 -3.26 15.57 6.96
CA ALA A 119 -2.27 14.94 7.81
C ALA A 119 -1.18 15.95 8.17
N LYS A 120 -0.74 15.92 9.43
CA LYS A 120 0.28 16.85 9.96
C LYS A 120 1.54 16.10 10.38
N GLY A 121 2.65 16.83 10.44
CA GLY A 121 3.93 16.28 10.87
C GLY A 121 4.49 15.29 9.85
N ASP A 122 5.05 14.19 10.35
CA ASP A 122 5.79 13.24 9.52
C ASP A 122 4.93 12.49 8.50
N ASP A 123 3.62 12.33 8.75
CA ASP A 123 2.68 11.69 7.82
C ASP A 123 2.05 12.69 6.82
N ALA A 124 2.44 13.97 6.87
CA ALA A 124 1.95 14.98 5.93
C ALA A 124 2.43 14.69 4.50
N TYR A 125 1.51 14.83 3.55
CA TYR A 125 1.76 14.54 2.14
C TYR A 125 1.07 15.56 1.23
N THR A 126 1.55 15.63 -0.01
CA THR A 126 0.91 16.37 -1.09
C THR A 126 0.50 15.41 -2.19
N LEU A 127 -0.61 15.73 -2.84
CA LEU A 127 -1.07 15.07 -4.05
C LEU A 127 -0.70 15.92 -5.24
N ASN A 128 0.12 15.38 -6.13
CA ASN A 128 0.38 15.96 -7.44
C ASN A 128 -0.62 15.35 -8.42
N TYR A 129 -1.81 15.95 -8.49
CA TYR A 129 -2.89 15.49 -9.32
C TYR A 129 -2.83 16.14 -10.70
N ASN A 130 -2.33 15.40 -11.69
CA ASN A 130 -2.35 15.81 -13.08
C ASN A 130 -3.73 15.44 -13.63
N GLN A 131 -4.63 16.43 -13.79
CA GLN A 131 -6.06 16.16 -13.84
C GLN A 131 -6.55 15.42 -15.09
N SER A 132 -7.68 14.76 -14.85
CA SER A 132 -8.64 14.18 -15.79
C SER A 132 -9.31 15.24 -16.69
N ASN A 133 -9.77 14.79 -17.87
CA ASN A 133 -10.59 15.54 -18.82
C ASN A 133 -12.04 15.83 -18.32
N THR A 134 -12.28 15.82 -17.01
CA THR A 134 -13.62 15.98 -16.43
C THR A 134 -13.64 17.07 -15.37
N LYS A 135 -14.75 17.81 -15.31
CA LYS A 135 -14.95 18.95 -14.40
C LYS A 135 -15.08 18.52 -12.94
N GLU A 136 -15.60 17.34 -12.69
CA GLU A 136 -15.82 16.79 -11.36
C GLU A 136 -15.05 15.49 -11.21
N ASN A 137 -14.23 15.39 -10.15
CA ASN A 137 -13.42 14.21 -9.87
C ASN A 137 -13.55 13.81 -8.40
N TYR A 138 -13.49 12.51 -8.14
CA TYR A 138 -13.45 11.94 -6.81
C TYR A 138 -12.20 11.08 -6.66
N ILE A 139 -11.40 11.32 -5.64
CA ILE A 139 -10.18 10.55 -5.32
C ILE A 139 -10.41 9.86 -3.99
N ALA A 140 -10.21 8.54 -3.96
CA ALA A 140 -10.25 7.74 -2.74
C ALA A 140 -8.94 7.00 -2.53
N PHE A 141 -8.41 7.08 -1.32
CA PHE A 141 -7.30 6.25 -0.85
C PHE A 141 -7.83 5.16 0.06
N LEU A 142 -7.86 3.92 -0.44
CA LEU A 142 -8.45 2.78 0.24
C LEU A 142 -7.34 1.88 0.77
N VAL A 143 -7.23 1.75 2.09
CA VAL A 143 -6.23 0.88 2.72
C VAL A 143 -6.81 -0.53 2.83
N ALA A 144 -6.16 -1.50 2.18
CA ALA A 144 -6.59 -2.89 2.13
C ALA A 144 -5.40 -3.87 2.21
N PRO A 145 -5.56 -5.00 2.94
CA PRO A 145 -6.62 -5.28 3.90
C PRO A 145 -6.51 -4.39 5.14
N LYS A 146 -7.64 -3.91 5.68
CA LYS A 146 -7.65 -2.89 6.75
C LYS A 146 -7.00 -3.32 8.07
N ASP A 147 -6.94 -4.63 8.35
CA ASP A 147 -6.43 -5.20 9.61
C ASP A 147 -5.14 -6.02 9.42
N ALA A 148 -4.55 -6.01 8.22
CA ALA A 148 -3.32 -6.74 7.94
C ALA A 148 -2.07 -6.02 8.48
N ALA A 149 -1.05 -6.81 8.85
CA ALA A 149 0.27 -6.28 9.21
C ALA A 149 0.92 -5.53 8.04
N SER A 150 0.80 -6.06 6.83
CA SER A 150 1.24 -5.37 5.61
C SER A 150 0.00 -4.92 4.84
N GLN A 151 -0.07 -3.62 4.60
CA GLN A 151 -1.23 -2.98 3.99
C GLN A 151 -0.85 -2.36 2.65
N ARG A 152 -1.80 -2.36 1.71
CA ARG A 152 -1.69 -1.66 0.43
C ARG A 152 -2.61 -0.46 0.39
N LEU A 153 -2.21 0.57 -0.35
CA LEU A 153 -3.05 1.71 -0.70
C LEU A 153 -3.58 1.47 -2.10
N ILE A 154 -4.89 1.41 -2.23
CA ILE A 154 -5.56 1.44 -3.52
C ILE A 154 -5.97 2.89 -3.76
N THR A 155 -5.47 3.48 -4.84
CA THR A 155 -5.86 4.81 -5.28
C THR A 155 -6.90 4.67 -6.37
N ALA A 156 -8.14 5.06 -6.07
CA ALA A 156 -9.23 5.07 -7.03
C ALA A 156 -9.57 6.52 -7.36
N ILE A 157 -9.38 6.92 -8.62
CA ILE A 157 -9.74 8.25 -9.11
C ILE A 157 -10.86 8.12 -10.11
N TYR A 158 -12.02 8.67 -9.77
CA TYR A 158 -13.20 8.71 -10.61
C TYR A 158 -13.35 10.11 -11.23
N GLY A 159 -13.79 10.18 -12.48
CA GLY A 159 -14.26 11.42 -13.11
C GLY A 159 -15.73 11.31 -13.49
N LYS A 160 -16.43 12.45 -13.47
CA LYS A 160 -17.82 12.55 -13.93
C LYS A 160 -17.85 12.80 -15.44
N TYR A 161 -18.16 11.77 -16.20
CA TYR A 161 -18.42 11.87 -17.64
C TYR A 161 -19.91 12.06 -17.91
N ASN A 162 -20.26 12.40 -19.15
CA ASN A 162 -21.65 12.43 -19.61
C ASN A 162 -22.35 11.05 -19.54
N TYR A 163 -21.59 9.95 -19.45
CA TYR A 163 -22.10 8.59 -19.24
C TYR A 163 -21.89 8.07 -17.80
N GLY A 164 -21.69 8.99 -16.84
CA GLY A 164 -21.64 8.69 -15.40
C GLY A 164 -20.24 8.79 -14.78
N TRP A 165 -20.15 8.43 -13.50
CA TRP A 165 -18.88 8.33 -12.78
C TRP A 165 -18.09 7.12 -13.24
N LYS A 166 -16.83 7.32 -13.63
CA LYS A 166 -15.93 6.26 -14.11
C LYS A 166 -14.54 6.42 -13.55
N LEU A 167 -13.86 5.31 -13.32
CA LEU A 167 -12.47 5.25 -12.93
C LEU A 167 -11.58 5.73 -14.07
N ASN A 168 -10.80 6.76 -13.80
CA ASN A 168 -9.79 7.34 -14.68
C ASN A 168 -8.41 6.84 -14.31
N LYS A 169 -8.22 6.51 -13.04
CA LYS A 169 -6.99 5.93 -12.54
C LYS A 169 -7.31 4.94 -11.44
N LEU A 170 -6.64 3.81 -11.50
CA LEU A 170 -6.63 2.80 -10.47
C LEU A 170 -5.18 2.39 -10.26
N ASP A 171 -4.65 2.58 -9.06
CA ASP A 171 -3.31 2.11 -8.68
C ASP A 171 -3.40 1.34 -7.37
N VAL A 172 -2.44 0.46 -7.13
CA VAL A 172 -2.32 -0.28 -5.88
C VAL A 172 -0.86 -0.55 -5.57
N ASP A 173 -0.39 -0.06 -4.42
CA ASP A 173 0.99 -0.30 -3.97
C ASP A 173 1.08 -0.42 -2.44
N LEU A 174 2.26 -0.77 -1.93
CA LEU A 174 2.51 -0.93 -0.49
C LEU A 174 2.35 0.40 0.24
N TYR A 175 1.52 0.39 1.28
CA TYR A 175 1.26 1.54 2.15
C TYR A 175 2.00 1.44 3.48
N ALA A 176 1.93 0.26 4.09
CA ALA A 176 2.52 0.01 5.40
C ALA A 176 3.07 -1.41 5.47
N LEU A 177 4.16 -1.57 6.21
CA LEU A 177 4.75 -2.86 6.57
C LEU A 177 4.80 -2.95 8.08
N ASN A 178 4.36 -4.08 8.66
CA ASN A 178 4.21 -4.26 10.10
C ASN A 178 3.39 -3.16 10.80
N GLY A 179 2.34 -2.66 10.12
CA GLY A 179 1.47 -1.61 10.61
C GLY A 179 2.09 -0.21 10.58
N LYS A 180 3.25 -0.03 9.95
CA LYS A 180 3.96 1.25 9.91
C LYS A 180 4.08 1.82 8.49
N SER A 181 3.72 3.10 8.32
CA SER A 181 3.95 3.87 7.10
C SER A 181 5.44 4.13 6.86
N ALA A 182 5.79 4.64 5.68
CA ALA A 182 7.17 5.05 5.38
C ALA A 182 7.75 6.06 6.40
N PRO A 183 7.06 7.17 6.76
CA PRO A 183 7.54 8.08 7.79
C PRO A 183 7.71 7.44 9.18
N GLN A 184 6.82 6.52 9.55
CA GLN A 184 6.91 5.81 10.83
C GLN A 184 8.09 4.84 10.87
N LEU A 185 8.35 4.12 9.78
CA LEU A 185 9.53 3.26 9.61
C LEU A 185 10.82 4.09 9.59
N TYR A 186 10.81 5.26 8.96
CA TYR A 186 11.93 6.21 9.01
C TYR A 186 12.24 6.66 10.45
N LYS A 187 11.21 6.98 11.24
CA LYS A 187 11.38 7.33 12.65
C LYS A 187 11.94 6.16 13.46
N GLN A 188 11.47 4.93 13.21
CA GLN A 188 12.00 3.73 13.85
C GLN A 188 13.49 3.52 13.49
N ALA A 189 13.85 3.67 12.22
CA ALA A 189 15.22 3.55 11.75
C ALA A 189 16.16 4.56 12.43
N LYS A 190 15.70 5.80 12.66
CA LYS A 190 16.47 6.80 13.41
C LYS A 190 16.76 6.34 14.84
N VAL A 191 15.76 5.79 15.53
CA VAL A 191 15.94 5.27 16.90
C VAL A 191 16.94 4.11 16.91
N ALA A 192 16.84 3.17 15.97
CA ALA A 192 17.80 2.07 15.83
C ALA A 192 19.22 2.59 15.52
N TYR A 193 19.32 3.60 14.65
CA TYR A 193 20.56 4.28 14.31
C TYR A 193 21.20 4.90 15.56
N ASP A 194 20.46 5.67 16.36
CA ASP A 194 21.01 6.30 17.56
C ASP A 194 21.50 5.27 18.60
N LYS A 195 20.87 4.09 18.66
CA LYS A 195 21.32 2.93 19.47
C LYS A 195 22.53 2.19 18.88
N LYS A 196 23.04 2.61 17.72
CA LYS A 196 24.10 1.95 16.95
C LYS A 196 23.72 0.57 16.38
N PHE A 197 22.43 0.30 16.22
CA PHE A 197 21.89 -0.90 15.59
C PHE A 197 21.82 -0.71 14.06
N TRP A 198 22.99 -0.56 13.44
CA TRP A 198 23.10 -0.06 12.06
C TRP A 198 22.40 -0.93 11.01
N VAL A 199 22.47 -2.26 11.17
CA VAL A 199 21.80 -3.18 10.26
C VAL A 199 20.28 -3.10 10.39
N ASP A 200 19.78 -2.98 11.62
CA ASP A 200 18.35 -2.85 11.86
C ASP A 200 17.82 -1.53 11.30
N ALA A 201 18.55 -0.42 11.52
CA ALA A 201 18.24 0.86 10.90
C ALA A 201 18.23 0.80 9.35
N ALA A 202 19.13 0.02 8.75
CA ALA A 202 19.17 -0.19 7.30
C ALA A 202 17.98 -1.04 6.81
N ASN A 203 17.58 -2.06 7.57
CA ASN A 203 16.39 -2.88 7.28
C ASN A 203 15.11 -2.06 7.39
N ASP A 204 14.95 -1.27 8.46
CA ASP A 204 13.82 -0.37 8.65
C ASP A 204 13.72 0.66 7.52
N MET A 205 14.83 1.26 7.10
CA MET A 205 14.82 2.14 5.94
C MET A 205 14.52 1.42 4.63
N THR A 206 14.97 0.18 4.46
CA THR A 206 14.59 -0.63 3.29
C THR A 206 13.07 -0.85 3.26
N MET A 207 12.45 -1.12 4.40
CA MET A 207 10.99 -1.19 4.52
C MET A 207 10.33 0.17 4.25
N ALA A 208 10.87 1.27 4.80
CA ALA A 208 10.36 2.61 4.55
C ALA A 208 10.36 2.96 3.05
N MET A 209 11.45 2.62 2.35
CA MET A 209 11.59 2.88 0.91
C MET A 209 10.61 2.06 0.06
N ARG A 210 10.13 0.90 0.55
CA ARG A 210 9.08 0.13 -0.12
C ARG A 210 7.69 0.76 0.02
N CYS A 211 7.48 1.58 1.04
CA CYS A 211 6.21 2.26 1.33
C CYS A 211 6.21 3.75 0.92
N PHE A 212 7.25 4.18 0.20
CA PHE A 212 7.55 5.59 -0.07
C PHE A 212 6.56 6.25 -1.03
N HIS A 213 6.09 5.48 -2.02
CA HIS A 213 5.17 5.93 -3.05
C HIS A 213 3.98 4.99 -3.11
N PRO A 214 3.07 5.02 -2.12
CA PRO A 214 1.90 4.15 -2.10
C PRO A 214 0.90 4.48 -3.22
N SER A 215 1.11 5.60 -3.93
CA SER A 215 0.38 6.05 -5.10
C SER A 215 1.28 6.89 -5.99
N GLY A 216 1.10 6.82 -7.31
CA GLY A 216 1.80 7.70 -8.24
C GLY A 216 1.38 9.16 -8.17
N GLN A 217 0.40 9.53 -7.34
CA GLN A 217 0.04 10.92 -7.06
C GLN A 217 0.55 11.40 -5.71
N TRP A 218 1.08 10.51 -4.87
CA TRP A 218 1.40 10.77 -3.48
C TRP A 218 2.89 11.11 -3.31
N GLN A 219 3.14 12.20 -2.61
CA GLN A 219 4.49 12.64 -2.26
C GLN A 219 4.55 13.02 -0.79
N TYR A 220 5.41 12.37 -0.02
CA TYR A 220 5.66 12.75 1.37
C TYR A 220 6.47 14.05 1.44
N THR A 221 6.18 14.89 2.42
CA THR A 221 6.87 16.19 2.58
C THR A 221 8.37 16.05 2.89
N ASN A 222 8.77 14.97 3.54
CA ASN A 222 10.14 14.69 3.99
C ASN A 222 10.88 13.65 3.11
N GLU A 223 10.39 13.39 1.91
CA GLU A 223 10.89 12.34 1.00
C GLU A 223 12.40 12.42 0.76
N ASN A 224 12.92 13.60 0.39
CA ASN A 224 14.35 13.80 0.14
C ASN A 224 15.21 13.47 1.37
N THR A 225 14.77 13.89 2.57
CA THR A 225 15.48 13.64 3.82
C THR A 225 15.49 12.15 4.17
N MET A 226 14.36 11.46 3.98
CA MET A 226 14.28 10.02 4.19
C MET A 226 15.22 9.27 3.22
N ASN A 227 15.26 9.66 1.94
CA ASN A 227 16.12 9.02 0.95
C ASN A 227 17.62 9.22 1.25
N GLN A 228 18.03 10.42 1.65
CA GLN A 228 19.41 10.68 2.09
C GLN A 228 19.78 9.84 3.32
N PHE A 229 18.86 9.70 4.28
CA PHE A 229 19.08 8.88 5.46
C PHE A 229 19.18 7.39 5.13
N TYR A 230 18.41 6.88 4.16
CA TYR A 230 18.53 5.50 3.68
C TYR A 230 19.94 5.18 3.18
N TYR A 231 20.53 6.02 2.33
CA TYR A 231 21.92 5.79 1.88
C TYR A 231 22.92 5.86 3.04
N LYS A 232 22.69 6.77 4.00
CA LYS A 232 23.53 6.86 5.21
C LYS A 232 23.45 5.58 6.05
N THR A 233 22.28 4.98 6.24
CA THR A 233 22.15 3.73 7.01
C THR A 233 22.81 2.56 6.29
N LEU A 234 22.65 2.44 4.97
CA LEU A 234 23.32 1.42 4.16
C LEU A 234 24.85 1.52 4.24
N GLN A 235 25.40 2.72 4.06
CA GLN A 235 26.85 2.95 4.15
C GLN A 235 27.36 2.58 5.55
N GLN A 236 26.66 3.01 6.59
CA GLN A 236 27.05 2.73 7.97
C GLN A 236 27.02 1.22 8.26
N ALA A 237 25.95 0.52 7.86
CA ALA A 237 25.82 -0.93 8.03
C ALA A 237 26.93 -1.68 7.26
N GLY A 238 27.19 -1.31 6.00
CA GLY A 238 28.23 -1.92 5.17
C GLY A 238 29.66 -1.68 5.69
N SER A 239 29.89 -0.58 6.41
CA SER A 239 31.19 -0.32 7.06
C SER A 239 31.46 -1.20 8.28
N LYS A 240 30.41 -1.82 8.86
CA LYS A 240 30.50 -2.63 10.08
C LYS A 240 30.46 -4.13 9.80
N ILE A 241 29.79 -4.53 8.72
CA ILE A 241 29.66 -5.93 8.34
C ILE A 241 30.07 -6.08 6.88
N SER A 242 31.12 -6.87 6.66
CA SER A 242 31.53 -7.30 5.34
C SER A 242 30.98 -8.69 5.07
N PHE A 243 30.25 -8.84 3.97
CA PHE A 243 29.77 -10.14 3.54
C PHE A 243 30.77 -10.81 2.58
N PRO A 244 30.90 -12.14 2.65
CA PRO A 244 30.36 -13.01 3.68
C PRO A 244 31.22 -13.00 4.97
N PHE A 245 30.61 -13.24 6.13
CA PHE A 245 31.33 -13.40 7.42
C PHE A 245 30.99 -14.72 8.12
N ILE A 246 31.83 -15.14 9.07
CA ILE A 246 31.68 -16.39 9.81
C ILE A 246 31.17 -16.11 11.22
N ILE A 247 30.20 -16.87 11.70
CA ILE A 247 29.77 -16.83 13.10
C ILE A 247 30.69 -17.74 13.92
N SER A 248 31.78 -17.18 14.45
CA SER A 248 32.78 -17.92 15.22
C SER A 248 32.25 -18.51 16.54
N GLY A 249 31.16 -17.95 17.09
CA GLY A 249 30.49 -18.44 18.29
C GLY A 249 29.69 -19.74 18.11
N VAL A 250 29.65 -20.32 16.91
CA VAL A 250 28.96 -21.58 16.61
C VAL A 250 29.97 -22.60 16.10
N ALA A 251 29.96 -23.82 16.64
CA ALA A 251 30.98 -24.85 16.39
C ALA A 251 31.14 -25.21 14.90
N THR A 252 30.06 -25.21 14.13
CA THR A 252 30.06 -25.51 12.69
C THR A 252 30.57 -24.36 11.83
N GLN A 253 30.75 -23.17 12.42
CA GLN A 253 31.20 -21.94 11.77
C GLN A 253 30.39 -21.60 10.51
N PRO A 254 29.07 -21.40 10.64
CA PRO A 254 28.21 -21.06 9.52
C PRO A 254 28.63 -19.71 8.92
N LYS A 255 28.58 -19.62 7.60
CA LYS A 255 29.03 -18.45 6.84
C LYS A 255 27.83 -17.65 6.35
N VAL A 256 27.53 -16.55 7.01
CA VAL A 256 26.47 -15.62 6.61
C VAL A 256 26.91 -14.88 5.36
N PHE A 257 26.11 -14.92 4.31
CA PHE A 257 26.41 -14.23 3.04
C PHE A 257 25.39 -13.14 2.70
N ARG A 258 24.24 -13.11 3.39
CA ARG A 258 23.22 -12.08 3.19
C ARG A 258 22.37 -11.88 4.44
N LEU A 259 22.09 -10.62 4.71
CA LEU A 259 21.00 -10.18 5.58
C LEU A 259 19.98 -9.47 4.70
N ALA A 260 18.71 -9.77 4.93
CA ALA A 260 17.60 -9.16 4.20
C ALA A 260 16.38 -9.05 5.11
N THR A 261 15.27 -8.61 4.55
CA THR A 261 13.94 -8.79 5.13
C THR A 261 13.14 -9.77 4.27
N GLU A 262 12.23 -10.52 4.89
CA GLU A 262 11.31 -11.42 4.19
C GLU A 262 9.89 -11.17 4.67
N ASP A 263 8.96 -11.12 3.72
CA ASP A 263 7.54 -10.96 3.99
C ASP A 263 6.90 -12.33 4.29
N THR A 264 6.10 -12.38 5.34
CA THR A 264 5.27 -13.51 5.76
C THR A 264 3.84 -13.01 6.01
N PRO A 265 2.85 -13.90 6.17
CA PRO A 265 1.47 -13.48 6.46
C PRO A 265 1.32 -12.63 7.73
N ASP A 266 2.21 -12.81 8.71
CA ASP A 266 2.19 -12.10 9.98
C ASP A 266 3.11 -10.86 10.04
N GLY A 267 3.84 -10.54 8.96
CA GLY A 267 4.67 -9.34 8.88
C GLY A 267 5.91 -9.48 8.00
N THR A 268 6.79 -8.50 8.08
CA THR A 268 8.10 -8.48 7.42
C THR A 268 9.18 -8.60 8.49
N PHE A 269 10.03 -9.61 8.40
CA PHE A 269 11.01 -9.92 9.45
C PHE A 269 12.44 -9.94 8.91
N PRO A 270 13.46 -9.64 9.73
CA PRO A 270 14.85 -9.87 9.36
C PRO A 270 15.09 -11.33 8.99
N LEU A 271 15.86 -11.55 7.91
CA LEU A 271 16.24 -12.85 7.40
C LEU A 271 17.78 -12.96 7.39
N VAL A 272 18.29 -14.00 8.04
CA VAL A 272 19.70 -14.39 8.00
C VAL A 272 19.87 -15.57 7.05
N GLU A 273 20.57 -15.33 5.93
CA GLU A 273 20.93 -16.38 4.96
C GLU A 273 22.39 -16.78 5.14
N TYR A 274 22.63 -18.07 5.36
CA TYR A 274 23.96 -18.59 5.65
C TYR A 274 24.24 -19.92 4.97
N VAL A 275 25.53 -20.21 4.73
CA VAL A 275 25.99 -21.51 4.28
C VAL A 275 26.32 -22.39 5.47
N SER A 276 25.73 -23.58 5.51
CA SER A 276 26.03 -24.61 6.48
C SER A 276 26.94 -25.68 5.87
N LYS A 277 27.79 -26.30 6.71
CA LYS A 277 28.54 -27.50 6.33
C LYS A 277 27.73 -28.78 6.58
N ILE A 278 26.60 -28.69 7.26
CA ILE A 278 25.69 -29.81 7.53
C ILE A 278 24.90 -30.13 6.26
N SER A 279 24.65 -31.42 6.00
CA SER A 279 23.77 -31.84 4.91
C SER A 279 22.38 -31.23 5.03
N MET A 280 21.81 -30.74 3.93
CA MET A 280 20.44 -30.19 3.92
C MET A 280 19.36 -31.25 4.26
N SER A 281 19.70 -32.54 4.18
CA SER A 281 18.83 -33.64 4.61
C SER A 281 18.86 -33.89 6.13
N ASP A 282 19.92 -33.49 6.85
CA ASP A 282 20.02 -33.65 8.30
C ASP A 282 19.38 -32.46 9.02
N THR A 283 18.05 -32.45 9.00
CA THR A 283 17.25 -31.36 9.61
C THR A 283 17.42 -31.26 11.13
N THR A 284 17.83 -32.34 11.79
CA THR A 284 18.07 -32.35 13.24
C THR A 284 19.35 -31.59 13.58
N ALA A 285 20.46 -31.86 12.88
CA ALA A 285 21.70 -31.12 13.07
C ALA A 285 21.55 -29.65 12.66
N LEU A 286 20.82 -29.36 11.57
CA LEU A 286 20.54 -27.99 11.15
C LEU A 286 19.74 -27.19 12.19
N LYS A 287 18.73 -27.80 12.84
CA LYS A 287 17.98 -27.14 13.92
C LYS A 287 18.86 -26.82 15.12
N LYS A 288 19.81 -27.71 15.46
CA LYS A 288 20.79 -27.46 16.53
C LYS A 288 21.72 -26.30 16.16
N GLU A 289 22.25 -26.28 14.94
CA GLU A 289 23.07 -25.17 14.43
C GLU A 289 22.30 -23.84 14.47
N ASN A 290 21.07 -23.79 13.94
CA ASN A 290 20.24 -22.59 13.97
C ASN A 290 19.96 -22.09 15.40
N THR A 291 19.69 -23.01 16.32
CA THR A 291 19.50 -22.65 17.74
C THR A 291 20.75 -22.00 18.32
N ALA A 292 21.94 -22.53 17.98
CA ALA A 292 23.21 -21.92 18.39
C ALA A 292 23.48 -20.57 17.71
N ILE A 293 23.08 -20.39 16.45
CA ILE A 293 23.16 -19.09 15.77
C ILE A 293 22.29 -18.06 16.49
N LYS A 294 21.04 -18.40 16.82
CA LYS A 294 20.09 -17.50 17.49
C LYS A 294 20.61 -16.94 18.82
N THR A 295 21.42 -17.69 19.55
CA THR A 295 21.95 -17.23 20.85
C THR A 295 23.12 -16.26 20.73
N VAL A 296 23.80 -16.21 19.57
CA VAL A 296 24.98 -15.38 19.37
C VAL A 296 24.78 -14.26 18.35
N ILE A 297 23.75 -14.33 17.51
CA ILE A 297 23.59 -13.41 16.39
C ILE A 297 23.44 -11.96 16.82
N GLY A 298 22.71 -11.66 17.91
CA GLY A 298 22.58 -10.30 18.43
C GLY A 298 23.89 -9.68 18.91
N LYS A 299 24.89 -10.51 19.26
CA LYS A 299 26.24 -10.02 19.59
C LYS A 299 27.05 -9.69 18.33
N VAL A 300 26.84 -10.46 17.26
CA VAL A 300 27.52 -10.26 15.97
C VAL A 300 26.88 -9.10 15.20
N ILE A 301 25.56 -8.97 15.30
CA ILE A 301 24.74 -7.96 14.65
C ILE A 301 23.84 -7.31 15.72
N PRO A 302 24.34 -6.29 16.42
CA PRO A 302 23.56 -5.59 17.44
C PRO A 302 22.22 -5.11 16.91
N GLY A 303 21.15 -5.48 17.62
CA GLY A 303 19.77 -5.07 17.33
C GLY A 303 18.96 -6.02 16.44
N ILE A 304 19.58 -6.96 15.72
CA ILE A 304 18.84 -7.81 14.75
C ILE A 304 17.74 -8.67 15.38
N ASP A 305 17.90 -8.99 16.67
CA ASP A 305 16.99 -9.82 17.46
C ASP A 305 16.24 -9.03 18.55
N GLN A 306 16.34 -7.70 18.54
CA GLN A 306 15.70 -6.81 19.52
C GLN A 306 14.44 -6.20 18.91
N ASP A 307 13.39 -6.03 19.72
CA ASP A 307 12.14 -5.34 19.32
C ASP A 307 11.43 -5.97 18.09
N GLN A 308 11.80 -7.20 17.70
CA GLN A 308 11.22 -7.97 16.60
C GLN A 308 10.51 -9.21 17.15
N LYS A 309 9.36 -9.58 16.56
CA LYS A 309 8.64 -10.81 16.94
C LYS A 309 9.47 -12.06 16.70
N ARG A 310 10.27 -12.08 15.62
CA ARG A 310 11.19 -13.17 15.26
C ARG A 310 12.22 -12.71 14.23
N VAL A 311 13.32 -13.46 14.16
CA VAL A 311 14.28 -13.44 13.05
C VAL A 311 14.13 -14.75 12.28
N LEU A 312 14.08 -14.65 10.96
CA LEU A 312 14.02 -15.79 10.07
C LEU A 312 15.44 -16.23 9.69
N TYR A 313 15.59 -17.53 9.45
CA TYR A 313 16.87 -18.14 9.11
C TYR A 313 16.68 -19.07 7.92
N THR A 314 17.64 -19.07 7.01
CA THR A 314 17.73 -20.06 5.93
C THR A 314 19.15 -20.54 5.77
N ALA A 315 19.33 -21.85 5.91
CA ALA A 315 20.57 -22.53 5.62
C ALA A 315 20.63 -22.88 4.13
N TYR A 316 21.81 -22.75 3.53
CA TYR A 316 22.11 -23.16 2.16
C TYR A 316 23.29 -24.12 2.14
N SER A 317 23.33 -25.04 1.18
CA SER A 317 24.50 -25.90 0.95
C SER A 317 25.68 -25.16 0.32
N ALA A 318 25.44 -24.05 -0.37
CA ALA A 318 26.45 -23.15 -0.94
C ALA A 318 25.86 -21.75 -1.15
N VAL A 319 26.71 -20.75 -1.44
CA VAL A 319 26.22 -19.41 -1.82
C VAL A 319 25.56 -19.49 -3.21
N PRO A 320 24.31 -19.03 -3.38
CA PRO A 320 23.65 -19.00 -4.68
C PRO A 320 24.46 -18.20 -5.72
N ARG A 321 24.54 -18.70 -6.96
CA ARG A 321 25.19 -18.03 -8.09
C ARG A 321 24.28 -18.07 -9.31
N LYS A 322 24.56 -17.26 -10.34
CA LYS A 322 23.81 -17.28 -11.60
C LYS A 322 23.77 -18.71 -12.15
N LYS A 323 22.57 -19.26 -12.37
CA LYS A 323 22.31 -20.65 -12.81
C LYS A 323 22.71 -21.76 -11.82
N VAL A 324 23.03 -21.45 -10.57
CA VAL A 324 23.31 -22.44 -9.52
C VAL A 324 22.34 -22.24 -8.37
N TYR A 325 21.46 -23.22 -8.17
CA TYR A 325 20.42 -23.21 -7.13
C TYR A 325 20.79 -24.23 -6.05
N PRO A 326 21.57 -23.83 -5.02
CA PRO A 326 21.91 -24.71 -3.92
C PRO A 326 20.66 -25.18 -3.18
N GLN A 327 20.74 -26.36 -2.61
CA GLN A 327 19.72 -26.84 -1.67
C GLN A 327 19.64 -25.87 -0.48
N LYS A 328 18.42 -25.67 0.03
CA LYS A 328 18.17 -24.76 1.15
C LYS A 328 17.17 -25.35 2.13
N TYR A 329 17.29 -24.93 3.39
CA TYR A 329 16.38 -25.30 4.46
C TYR A 329 15.98 -24.04 5.25
N GLY A 330 14.70 -23.69 5.21
CA GLY A 330 14.13 -22.57 5.96
C GLY A 330 13.60 -23.02 7.32
N PHE A 331 13.81 -22.23 8.37
CA PHE A 331 13.39 -22.58 9.72
C PHE A 331 12.09 -21.89 10.13
N GLY A 332 11.03 -22.65 10.42
CA GLY A 332 9.83 -22.17 11.12
C GLY A 332 9.09 -21.03 10.40
N ARG A 333 8.98 -21.12 9.07
CA ARG A 333 8.26 -20.17 8.23
C ARG A 333 6.76 -20.38 8.34
#